data_AF-A0A3D5H7I9-F1
#
_entry.id   AF-A0A3D5H7I9-F1
#
_cell.length_a   1.000
_cell.length_b   1.000
_cell.length_c   1.000
_cell.angle_alpha   90.00
_cell.angle_beta   90.00
_cell.angle_gamma   90.00
#
_symmetry.space_group_name_H-M   'P 1'
#
loop_
_entity.id
_entity.type
_entity.pdbx_description
1 polymer ?
#
loop_
_entity_poly.entity_id
_entity_poly.type
_entity_poly.pdbx_seq_one_letter_code
_entity_poly.pdbx_strand_id
1 'polypeptide(L)'
;VSKAAGTISTAVPPYFDPALISTFLLYDYVFWYTDQYPSLGIAQRTLFLYLQNGGKVLFSTTFLNGTDPRGALNDFAPIDSVCSAELAGTHPLPSPGDNRIPQNYTLYADSSVPTNVYPQLAFNSTPGGQAHNIFMRDVYKRSDARVIYRLQEDARPTRRYNAVDPTGGADTLRPKIAVVDGAGTIVFFGLPLHLLNNTDPQYGNPEGLVAFFRKIFTQHFSRFHKVDRRRF
;
A
#
# COMPACT_ATOMS: atom_id res chain seq x y z
N VAL A 1 -37.01 -11.92 -21.85
CA VAL A 1 -36.23 -11.17 -22.87
C VAL A 1 -37.16 -10.21 -23.57
N SER A 2 -36.90 -8.90 -23.48
CA SER A 2 -37.28 -7.93 -24.51
C SER A 2 -36.11 -6.96 -24.64
N LYS A 3 -35.59 -6.83 -25.86
CA LYS A 3 -34.31 -6.19 -26.18
C LYS A 3 -34.61 -5.00 -27.09
N ALA A 4 -34.95 -3.86 -26.49
CA ALA A 4 -35.34 -2.65 -27.21
C ALA A 4 -34.73 -1.42 -26.56
N ALA A 5 -33.93 -0.66 -27.33
CA ALA A 5 -33.17 0.54 -26.96
C ALA A 5 -32.20 0.37 -25.76
N GLY A 6 -30.89 0.53 -26.04
CA GLY A 6 -29.81 0.45 -25.04
C GLY A 6 -29.69 1.67 -24.13
N THR A 7 -30.82 2.19 -23.63
CA THR A 7 -30.87 3.27 -22.64
C THR A 7 -31.15 2.66 -21.28
N ILE A 8 -30.16 2.67 -20.39
CA ILE A 8 -30.35 2.29 -18.99
C ILE A 8 -31.38 3.24 -18.40
N SER A 9 -32.43 2.71 -17.78
CA SER A 9 -33.47 3.52 -17.13
C SER A 9 -32.85 4.48 -16.12
N THR A 10 -33.18 5.76 -16.20
CA THR A 10 -32.66 6.84 -15.34
C THR A 10 -32.91 6.64 -13.84
N ALA A 11 -33.75 5.66 -13.48
CA ALA A 11 -34.06 5.27 -12.11
C ALA A 11 -33.20 4.12 -11.56
N VAL A 12 -32.36 3.48 -12.38
CA VAL A 12 -31.38 2.50 -11.91
C VAL A 12 -30.04 3.22 -11.72
N PRO A 13 -29.49 3.32 -10.50
CA PRO A 13 -28.17 3.88 -10.31
C PRO A 13 -27.14 3.12 -11.16
N PRO A 14 -26.28 3.80 -11.93
CA PRO A 14 -25.26 3.14 -12.75
C PRO A 14 -24.19 2.40 -11.94
N TYR A 15 -24.23 2.50 -10.60
CA TYR A 15 -23.23 1.98 -9.68
C TYR A 15 -23.88 1.19 -8.54
N PHE A 16 -23.16 0.17 -8.06
CA PHE A 16 -23.61 -0.71 -6.97
C PHE A 16 -23.79 0.04 -5.63
N ASP A 17 -23.02 1.09 -5.41
CA ASP A 17 -23.21 2.07 -4.33
C ASP A 17 -22.98 3.47 -4.89
N PRO A 18 -24.04 4.21 -5.28
CA PRO A 18 -23.92 5.56 -5.82
C PRO A 18 -23.53 6.59 -4.74
N ALA A 19 -23.84 6.33 -3.46
CA ALA A 19 -23.58 7.27 -2.37
C ALA A 19 -22.08 7.30 -2.01
N LEU A 20 -21.43 6.14 -1.94
CA LEU A 20 -20.00 6.05 -1.64
C LEU A 20 -19.14 6.66 -2.74
N ILE A 21 -19.41 6.37 -4.02
CA ILE A 21 -18.66 6.98 -5.13
C ILE A 21 -18.90 8.49 -5.21
N SER A 22 -20.14 8.96 -5.02
CA SER A 22 -20.44 10.40 -4.96
C SER A 22 -19.68 11.08 -3.82
N THR A 23 -19.54 10.41 -2.67
CA THR A 23 -18.76 10.91 -1.53
C THR A 23 -17.27 11.04 -1.88
N PHE A 24 -16.66 10.06 -2.57
CA PHE A 24 -15.26 10.16 -2.98
C PHE A 24 -15.03 11.29 -3.97
N LEU A 25 -15.96 11.56 -4.89
CA LEU A 25 -15.82 12.63 -5.88
C LEU A 25 -15.80 14.04 -5.27
N LEU A 26 -16.24 14.21 -4.02
CA LEU A 26 -16.09 15.47 -3.28
C LEU A 26 -14.62 15.78 -2.94
N TYR A 27 -13.75 14.76 -2.87
CA TYR A 27 -12.37 14.87 -2.41
C TYR A 27 -11.37 14.58 -3.54
N ASP A 28 -10.33 15.41 -3.66
CA ASP A 28 -9.27 15.20 -4.65
C ASP A 28 -8.30 14.05 -4.26
N TYR A 29 -8.34 13.63 -2.98
CA TYR A 29 -7.55 12.52 -2.44
C TYR A 29 -8.39 11.71 -1.44
N VAL A 30 -8.24 10.38 -1.47
CA VAL A 30 -8.80 9.44 -0.47
C VAL A 30 -7.67 8.68 0.20
N PHE A 31 -7.65 8.65 1.53
CA PHE A 31 -6.87 7.67 2.29
C PHE A 31 -7.77 6.48 2.63
N TRP A 32 -7.45 5.31 2.12
CA TRP A 32 -8.15 4.06 2.39
C TRP A 32 -7.27 3.17 3.27
N TYR A 33 -7.86 2.69 4.38
CA TYR A 33 -7.22 1.73 5.28
C TYR A 33 -8.02 0.43 5.36
N THR A 34 -7.34 -0.71 5.41
CA THR A 34 -7.93 -2.03 5.59
C THR A 34 -7.28 -2.80 6.75
N ASP A 35 -8.14 -3.48 7.51
CA ASP A 35 -7.73 -4.42 8.57
C ASP A 35 -7.27 -5.76 7.96
N GLN A 36 -7.23 -6.82 8.79
CA GLN A 36 -6.76 -8.14 8.41
C GLN A 36 -7.81 -8.94 7.62
N TYR A 37 -9.08 -8.55 7.65
CA TYR A 37 -10.21 -9.26 7.04
C TYR A 37 -11.03 -8.37 6.08
N PRO A 38 -10.40 -7.65 5.14
CA PRO A 38 -11.09 -6.59 4.42
C PRO A 38 -12.07 -7.12 3.36
N SER A 39 -13.25 -6.52 3.31
CA SER A 39 -14.18 -6.66 2.19
C SER A 39 -13.73 -5.81 1.00
N LEU A 40 -12.76 -6.31 0.23
CA LEU A 40 -12.18 -5.59 -0.92
C LEU A 40 -13.15 -5.42 -2.10
N GLY A 41 -14.29 -6.13 -2.12
CA GLY A 41 -15.31 -6.05 -3.18
C GLY A 41 -15.86 -4.64 -3.43
N ILE A 42 -15.93 -3.81 -2.39
CA ILE A 42 -16.33 -2.40 -2.50
C ILE A 42 -15.18 -1.55 -3.07
N ALA A 43 -13.95 -1.78 -2.58
CA ALA A 43 -12.75 -1.06 -3.03
C ALA A 43 -12.47 -1.30 -4.53
N GLN A 44 -12.49 -2.56 -4.99
CA GLN A 44 -12.32 -2.94 -6.40
C GLN A 44 -13.23 -2.13 -7.34
N ARG A 45 -14.51 -1.94 -6.96
CA ARG A 45 -15.51 -1.29 -7.80
C ARG A 45 -15.47 0.23 -7.71
N THR A 46 -15.31 0.78 -6.51
CA THR A 46 -15.39 2.23 -6.28
C THR A 46 -14.08 2.94 -6.57
N LEU A 47 -12.93 2.36 -6.21
CA LEU A 47 -11.63 2.99 -6.45
C LEU A 47 -11.30 3.07 -7.94
N PHE A 48 -11.64 2.06 -8.74
CA PHE A 48 -11.47 2.09 -10.19
C PHE A 48 -12.17 3.30 -10.83
N LEU A 49 -13.45 3.50 -10.51
CA LEU A 49 -14.24 4.63 -11.02
C LEU A 49 -13.71 5.98 -10.49
N TYR A 50 -13.29 6.04 -9.23
CA TYR A 50 -12.73 7.25 -8.64
C TYR A 50 -11.40 7.66 -9.31
N LEU A 51 -10.48 6.71 -9.52
CA LEU A 51 -9.23 6.92 -10.24
C LEU A 51 -9.46 7.35 -11.70
N GLN A 52 -10.43 6.73 -12.40
CA GLN A 52 -10.81 7.14 -13.77
C GLN A 52 -11.30 8.60 -13.87
N ASN A 53 -11.88 9.14 -12.79
CA ASN A 53 -12.31 10.53 -12.75
C ASN A 53 -11.20 11.49 -12.28
N GLY A 54 -9.94 11.05 -12.19
CA GLY A 54 -8.81 11.86 -11.73
C GLY A 54 -8.63 11.91 -10.22
N GLY A 55 -9.39 11.11 -9.48
CA GLY A 55 -9.20 10.87 -8.05
C GLY A 55 -7.89 10.16 -7.75
N LYS A 56 -7.47 10.22 -6.49
CA LYS A 56 -6.15 9.71 -6.07
C LYS A 56 -6.22 9.03 -4.71
N VAL A 57 -5.52 7.92 -4.58
CA VAL A 57 -5.70 6.99 -3.46
C VAL A 57 -4.37 6.71 -2.77
N LEU A 58 -4.32 6.93 -1.46
CA LEU A 58 -3.33 6.28 -0.61
C LEU A 58 -4.00 5.08 0.03
N PHE A 59 -3.53 3.87 -0.26
CA PHE A 59 -4.07 2.62 0.25
C PHE A 59 -3.08 1.99 1.24
N SER A 60 -3.53 1.59 2.41
CA SER A 60 -2.72 0.93 3.44
C SER A 60 -3.47 -0.27 4.01
N THR A 61 -2.83 -1.44 4.07
CA THR A 61 -3.47 -2.67 4.57
C THR A 61 -2.64 -3.36 5.63
N THR A 62 -3.32 -4.15 6.46
CA THR A 62 -2.70 -5.30 7.14
C THR A 62 -3.00 -6.58 6.36
N PHE A 63 -2.22 -7.63 6.60
CA PHE A 63 -2.51 -8.99 6.11
C PHE A 63 -2.70 -9.92 7.31
N LEU A 64 -3.55 -10.93 7.15
CA LEU A 64 -3.80 -11.94 8.17
C LEU A 64 -2.82 -13.11 8.10
N ASN A 65 -2.74 -13.74 6.93
CA ASN A 65 -2.13 -15.06 6.73
C ASN A 65 -1.46 -15.14 5.34
N GLY A 66 -0.92 -16.32 5.02
CA GLY A 66 -0.15 -16.66 3.83
C GLY A 66 -0.75 -16.28 2.47
N THR A 67 -2.07 -16.20 2.38
CA THR A 67 -2.78 -16.06 1.11
C THR A 67 -2.93 -14.61 0.67
N ASP A 68 -2.68 -14.32 -0.61
CA ASP A 68 -3.22 -13.12 -1.26
C ASP A 68 -4.75 -13.09 -1.05
N PRO A 69 -5.38 -11.95 -0.72
CA PRO A 69 -6.84 -11.82 -0.62
C PRO A 69 -7.53 -11.90 -2.01
N ARG A 70 -7.37 -13.07 -2.65
CA ARG A 70 -8.02 -13.53 -3.89
C ARG A 70 -7.71 -12.68 -5.13
N GLY A 71 -6.56 -12.03 -5.19
CA GLY A 71 -6.15 -11.15 -6.29
C GLY A 71 -6.90 -9.81 -6.32
N ALA A 72 -7.80 -9.57 -5.35
CA ALA A 72 -8.69 -8.41 -5.35
C ALA A 72 -7.94 -7.07 -5.21
N LEU A 73 -6.72 -7.09 -4.65
CA LEU A 73 -5.83 -5.93 -4.63
C LEU A 73 -5.33 -5.59 -6.04
N ASN A 74 -5.02 -6.57 -6.87
CA ASN A 74 -4.35 -6.38 -8.17
C ASN A 74 -5.27 -5.67 -9.19
N ASP A 75 -6.59 -5.73 -9.00
CA ASP A 75 -7.59 -5.06 -9.85
C ASP A 75 -7.54 -3.52 -9.74
N PHE A 76 -7.02 -2.97 -8.64
CA PHE A 76 -7.00 -1.52 -8.41
C PHE A 76 -5.64 -0.99 -7.91
N ALA A 77 -4.91 -1.76 -7.12
CA ALA A 77 -3.61 -1.39 -6.59
C ALA A 77 -2.49 -1.57 -7.65
N PRO A 78 -1.39 -0.80 -7.55
CA PRO A 78 -0.21 -0.88 -8.45
C PRO A 78 0.67 -2.13 -8.23
N ILE A 79 0.06 -3.30 -8.02
CA ILE A 79 0.73 -4.56 -7.67
C ILE A 79 0.21 -5.69 -8.57
N ASP A 80 1.08 -6.63 -8.91
CA ASP A 80 0.71 -7.87 -9.62
C ASP A 80 0.37 -9.00 -8.64
N SER A 81 0.93 -8.96 -7.42
CA SER A 81 0.60 -9.87 -6.30
C SER A 81 1.35 -9.47 -5.02
N VAL A 82 1.02 -10.13 -3.91
CA VAL A 82 1.82 -10.13 -2.68
C VAL A 82 2.46 -11.50 -2.46
N CYS A 83 3.65 -11.54 -1.85
CA CYS A 83 4.34 -12.80 -1.61
C CYS A 83 3.51 -13.78 -0.77
N SER A 84 3.26 -14.97 -1.33
CA SER A 84 2.39 -16.02 -0.79
C SER A 84 3.08 -16.97 0.19
N ALA A 85 4.31 -16.66 0.61
CA ALA A 85 5.09 -17.49 1.51
C ALA A 85 4.50 -17.49 2.93
N GLU A 86 3.63 -18.45 3.20
CA GLU A 86 3.25 -18.85 4.56
C GLU A 86 4.35 -19.73 5.17
N LEU A 87 4.66 -19.54 6.46
CA LEU A 87 5.66 -20.36 7.13
C LEU A 87 5.09 -21.70 7.59
N ALA A 88 5.84 -22.76 7.29
CA ALA A 88 5.87 -23.93 8.15
C ALA A 88 6.77 -23.67 9.38
N GLY A 89 6.33 -24.12 10.55
CA GLY A 89 7.25 -24.49 11.65
C GLY A 89 7.01 -23.82 13.01
N THR A 90 6.96 -24.66 14.04
CA THR A 90 6.74 -24.34 15.46
C THR A 90 8.05 -24.06 16.20
N HIS A 91 8.73 -22.91 16.00
CA HIS A 91 9.99 -22.62 16.71
C HIS A 91 10.20 -21.16 17.15
N PRO A 92 10.99 -20.93 18.22
CA PRO A 92 11.48 -19.62 18.62
C PRO A 92 12.69 -19.20 17.78
N LEU A 93 12.91 -17.88 17.71
CA LEU A 93 13.75 -17.20 16.70
C LEU A 93 13.12 -17.20 15.28
N PRO A 94 13.46 -16.20 14.44
CA PRO A 94 12.78 -15.99 13.16
C PRO A 94 13.25 -16.98 12.09
N SER A 95 12.35 -17.85 11.65
CA SER A 95 12.34 -18.40 10.29
C SER A 95 11.67 -17.37 9.34
N PRO A 96 11.73 -17.51 8.00
CA PRO A 96 11.48 -16.40 7.07
C PRO A 96 10.23 -15.51 7.28
N GLY A 97 9.02 -16.05 7.17
CA GLY A 97 7.76 -15.30 7.42
C GLY A 97 7.47 -15.02 8.90
N ASP A 98 8.47 -14.67 9.71
CA ASP A 98 8.24 -14.18 11.07
C ASP A 98 7.55 -12.82 11.00
N ASN A 99 6.27 -12.81 11.34
CA ASN A 99 5.34 -11.67 11.31
C ASN A 99 5.63 -10.62 12.40
N ARG A 100 6.84 -10.58 12.95
CA ARG A 100 7.22 -9.65 14.02
C ARG A 100 8.26 -8.68 13.50
N ILE A 101 7.86 -7.42 13.33
CA ILE A 101 8.79 -6.33 13.02
C ILE A 101 9.28 -5.70 14.33
N PRO A 102 10.60 -5.58 14.58
CA PRO A 102 11.10 -4.85 15.74
C PRO A 102 10.56 -3.42 15.82
N GLN A 103 10.50 -2.88 17.03
CA GLN A 103 10.55 -1.43 17.19
C GLN A 103 11.77 -0.84 16.46
N ASN A 104 11.65 0.41 16.03
CA ASN A 104 12.73 1.18 15.41
C ASN A 104 13.25 0.62 14.06
N TYR A 105 12.65 -0.45 13.54
CA TYR A 105 13.00 -0.99 12.23
C TYR A 105 12.64 0.03 11.15
N THR A 106 13.57 0.29 10.22
CA THR A 106 13.48 1.43 9.29
C THR A 106 12.84 1.02 7.96
N LEU A 107 12.07 1.93 7.35
CA LEU A 107 11.72 1.92 5.93
C LEU A 107 12.58 2.95 5.20
N TYR A 108 13.43 2.46 4.31
CA TYR A 108 14.22 3.30 3.43
C TYR A 108 13.40 3.65 2.19
N ALA A 109 13.44 4.93 1.81
CA ALA A 109 12.90 5.36 0.53
C ALA A 109 13.69 4.71 -0.62
N ASP A 110 13.00 4.31 -1.69
CA ASP A 110 13.66 3.78 -2.88
C ASP A 110 14.42 4.91 -3.59
N SER A 111 15.74 4.78 -3.69
CA SER A 111 16.64 5.83 -4.20
C SER A 111 16.71 5.90 -5.73
N SER A 112 15.86 5.14 -6.45
CA SER A 112 15.80 5.09 -7.90
C SER A 112 15.44 6.43 -8.56
N VAL A 113 14.83 7.36 -7.82
CA VAL A 113 14.57 8.74 -8.26
C VAL A 113 15.21 9.74 -7.28
N PRO A 114 16.49 10.12 -7.47
CA PRO A 114 17.21 10.97 -6.51
C PRO A 114 16.63 12.39 -6.37
N THR A 115 15.83 12.85 -7.34
CA THR A 115 15.11 14.13 -7.29
C THR A 115 13.79 14.07 -6.51
N ASN A 116 13.31 12.88 -6.14
CA ASN A 116 12.00 12.67 -5.51
C ASN A 116 12.06 11.70 -4.33
N VAL A 117 13.07 11.86 -3.48
CA VAL A 117 13.24 11.04 -2.27
C VAL A 117 12.07 11.29 -1.29
N TYR A 118 11.57 10.20 -0.72
CA TYR A 118 10.56 10.19 0.33
C TYR A 118 11.22 10.30 1.72
N PRO A 119 10.55 10.86 2.74
CA PRO A 119 11.11 10.91 4.09
C PRO A 119 11.25 9.50 4.67
N GLN A 120 12.34 9.26 5.41
CA GLN A 120 12.56 8.01 6.13
C GLN A 120 11.42 7.76 7.14
N LEU A 121 10.87 6.56 7.16
CA LEU A 121 9.87 6.14 8.13
C LEU A 121 10.46 5.03 9.00
N ALA A 122 9.99 4.87 10.23
CA ALA A 122 10.39 3.74 11.07
C ALA A 122 9.25 3.29 11.97
N PHE A 123 9.31 2.02 12.35
CA PHE A 123 8.37 1.41 13.26
C PHE A 123 8.44 2.05 14.65
N ASN A 124 7.28 2.36 15.22
CA ASN A 124 7.14 2.99 16.54
C ASN A 124 7.94 2.23 17.62
N SER A 125 8.49 2.96 18.58
CA SER A 125 8.94 2.37 19.85
C SER A 125 7.75 1.78 20.61
N THR A 126 7.96 0.66 21.30
CA THR A 126 6.92 -0.01 22.10
C THR A 126 7.37 -0.11 23.56
N PRO A 127 6.45 0.06 24.54
CA PRO A 127 6.77 -0.18 25.94
C PRO A 127 7.33 -1.60 26.14
N GLY A 128 8.50 -1.70 26.79
CA GLY A 128 9.19 -2.99 26.97
C GLY A 128 9.88 -3.56 25.73
N GLY A 129 9.95 -2.82 24.62
CA GLY A 129 10.70 -3.21 23.42
C GLY A 129 10.13 -4.39 22.63
N GLN A 130 8.82 -4.63 22.75
CA GLN A 130 8.13 -5.70 22.04
C GLN A 130 8.07 -5.46 20.51
N ALA A 131 8.16 -6.52 19.73
CA ALA A 131 8.00 -6.43 18.28
C ALA A 131 6.52 -6.26 17.87
N HIS A 132 6.28 -5.50 16.82
CA HIS A 132 4.97 -5.31 16.17
C HIS A 132 4.53 -6.61 15.50
N ASN A 133 3.39 -7.16 15.93
CA ASN A 133 2.83 -8.39 15.37
C ASN A 133 1.96 -8.09 14.14
N ILE A 134 2.59 -8.08 12.96
CA ILE A 134 1.94 -7.82 11.67
C ILE A 134 2.49 -8.72 10.56
N PHE A 135 1.62 -9.34 9.76
CA PHE A 135 2.07 -10.14 8.63
C PHE A 135 2.66 -9.23 7.54
N MET A 136 3.99 -9.19 7.45
CA MET A 136 4.73 -8.43 6.45
C MET A 136 4.89 -9.26 5.17
N ARG A 137 4.71 -8.63 4.01
CA ARG A 137 4.86 -9.28 2.69
C ARG A 137 5.76 -8.45 1.80
N ASP A 138 6.58 -9.12 0.99
CA ASP A 138 7.19 -8.50 -0.17
C ASP A 138 6.11 -8.26 -1.23
N VAL A 139 6.08 -7.05 -1.79
CA VAL A 139 5.06 -6.60 -2.75
C VAL A 139 5.61 -6.70 -4.17
N TYR A 140 5.01 -7.54 -5.01
CA TYR A 140 5.34 -7.58 -6.42
C TYR A 140 4.61 -6.43 -7.13
N LYS A 141 5.35 -5.37 -7.43
CA LYS A 141 4.85 -4.21 -8.18
C LYS A 141 4.35 -4.63 -9.57
N ARG A 142 3.36 -3.91 -10.11
CA ARG A 142 3.01 -3.99 -11.53
C ARG A 142 4.15 -3.46 -12.41
N SER A 143 4.16 -3.80 -13.70
CA SER A 143 5.23 -3.41 -14.64
C SER A 143 5.43 -1.88 -14.72
N ASP A 144 4.34 -1.11 -14.80
CA ASP A 144 4.30 0.37 -14.83
C ASP A 144 4.57 1.03 -13.46
N ALA A 145 4.43 0.29 -12.37
CA ALA A 145 4.59 0.80 -11.02
C ALA A 145 6.08 0.91 -10.63
N ARG A 146 6.38 1.73 -9.62
CA ARG A 146 7.71 1.84 -8.99
C ARG A 146 7.61 1.59 -7.48
N VAL A 147 8.69 1.06 -6.91
CA VAL A 147 8.85 0.99 -5.45
C VAL A 147 9.09 2.40 -4.91
N ILE A 148 8.56 2.70 -3.72
CA ILE A 148 8.83 3.95 -3.00
C ILE A 148 9.39 3.72 -1.60
N TYR A 149 9.10 2.57 -0.98
CA TYR A 149 9.72 2.16 0.28
C TYR A 149 10.11 0.69 0.29
N ARG A 150 11.25 0.42 0.90
CA ARG A 150 11.77 -0.90 1.21
C ARG A 150 12.04 -1.03 2.70
N LEU A 151 11.87 -2.23 3.21
CA LEU A 151 12.24 -2.54 4.59
C LEU A 151 13.76 -2.50 4.76
N GLN A 152 14.22 -2.13 5.95
CA GLN A 152 15.61 -2.25 6.37
C GLN A 152 16.13 -3.68 6.15
N GLU A 153 17.34 -3.76 5.61
CA GLU A 153 18.05 -5.02 5.42
C GLU A 153 18.29 -5.71 6.75
N ASP A 154 18.02 -7.01 6.77
CA ASP A 154 18.35 -7.83 7.92
C ASP A 154 19.82 -8.25 7.88
N ALA A 155 20.61 -7.61 8.75
CA ALA A 155 22.04 -7.87 8.90
C ALA A 155 22.37 -9.15 9.70
N ARG A 156 21.37 -9.92 10.16
CA ARG A 156 21.63 -11.20 10.87
C ARG A 156 22.01 -12.32 9.90
N PRO A 157 22.87 -13.28 10.33
CA PRO A 157 23.25 -14.44 9.52
C PRO A 157 22.04 -15.25 9.05
N THR A 158 21.03 -15.39 9.91
CA THR A 158 19.68 -15.86 9.56
C THR A 158 18.74 -14.65 9.47
N ARG A 159 18.41 -14.29 8.23
CA ARG A 159 17.46 -13.21 7.94
C ARG A 159 16.04 -13.64 8.29
N ARG A 160 15.28 -12.76 8.96
CA ARG A 160 13.80 -12.88 9.03
C ARG A 160 13.29 -12.62 7.62
N TYR A 161 13.53 -11.42 7.10
CA TYR A 161 12.93 -11.02 5.83
C TYR A 161 13.89 -11.28 4.67
N ASN A 162 13.51 -12.19 3.78
CA ASN A 162 14.10 -12.32 2.46
C ASN A 162 13.13 -11.67 1.46
N ALA A 163 13.63 -10.79 0.59
CA ALA A 163 12.85 -10.38 -0.56
C ALA A 163 12.97 -11.45 -1.63
N VAL A 164 11.89 -11.70 -2.36
CA VAL A 164 11.92 -12.58 -3.52
C VAL A 164 11.89 -11.68 -4.74
N ASP A 165 12.93 -11.79 -5.56
CA ASP A 165 12.94 -11.21 -6.88
C ASP A 165 12.72 -12.35 -7.90
N PRO A 166 11.59 -12.38 -8.62
CA PRO A 166 11.37 -13.38 -9.66
C PRO A 166 12.36 -13.25 -10.83
N THR A 167 13.13 -12.15 -10.91
CA THR A 167 14.17 -11.91 -11.91
C THR A 167 15.60 -12.12 -11.38
N GLY A 168 15.77 -12.45 -10.09
CA GLY A 168 17.06 -12.86 -9.50
C GLY A 168 18.11 -11.75 -9.33
N GLY A 169 17.71 -10.48 -9.30
CA GLY A 169 18.63 -9.35 -9.14
C GLY A 169 19.20 -9.20 -7.72
N ALA A 170 20.17 -8.27 -7.58
CA ALA A 170 20.72 -7.85 -6.28
C ALA A 170 19.68 -7.12 -5.38
N ASP A 171 18.48 -6.85 -5.90
CA ASP A 171 17.35 -6.23 -5.20
C ASP A 171 16.63 -7.18 -4.21
N THR A 172 17.10 -8.42 -4.11
CA THR A 172 16.62 -9.53 -3.25
C THR A 172 16.84 -9.33 -1.74
N LEU A 173 17.59 -8.31 -1.32
CA LEU A 173 18.01 -8.17 0.08
C LEU A 173 16.99 -7.43 0.96
N ARG A 174 16.00 -6.73 0.37
CA ARG A 174 15.10 -5.80 1.09
C ARG A 174 13.66 -5.88 0.55
N PRO A 175 12.70 -6.38 1.35
CA PRO A 175 11.30 -6.44 0.93
C PRO A 175 10.77 -5.09 0.47
N LYS A 176 10.02 -5.10 -0.63
CA LYS A 176 9.29 -3.98 -1.21
C LYS A 176 8.01 -3.81 -0.39
N ILE A 177 7.85 -2.66 0.25
CA ILE A 177 6.80 -2.40 1.25
C ILE A 177 5.70 -1.50 0.70
N ALA A 178 6.11 -0.50 -0.09
CA ALA A 178 5.16 0.40 -0.72
C ALA A 178 5.58 0.73 -2.14
N VAL A 179 4.58 0.86 -3.01
CA VAL A 179 4.75 1.09 -4.45
C VAL A 179 3.71 2.11 -4.93
N VAL A 180 3.96 2.74 -6.07
CA VAL A 180 3.05 3.71 -6.71
C VAL A 180 2.96 3.41 -8.20
N ASP A 181 1.78 3.63 -8.79
CA ASP A 181 1.53 3.49 -10.22
C ASP A 181 2.37 4.47 -11.07
N GLY A 182 2.49 4.16 -12.37
CA GLY A 182 3.22 5.01 -13.32
C GLY A 182 2.61 6.42 -13.48
N ALA A 183 1.29 6.56 -13.27
CA ALA A 183 0.59 7.84 -13.36
C ALA A 183 0.59 8.66 -12.05
N GLY A 184 1.08 8.11 -10.93
CA GLY A 184 1.08 8.80 -9.64
C GLY A 184 -0.31 9.13 -9.12
N THR A 185 -1.27 8.21 -9.34
CA THR A 185 -2.67 8.31 -8.89
C THR A 185 -2.96 7.42 -7.68
N ILE A 186 -2.27 6.28 -7.52
CA ILE A 186 -2.46 5.36 -6.41
C ILE A 186 -1.13 4.91 -5.80
N VAL A 187 -1.00 5.12 -4.49
CA VAL A 187 0.11 4.63 -3.67
C VAL A 187 -0.42 3.50 -2.79
N PHE A 188 0.24 2.33 -2.82
CA PHE A 188 -0.11 1.17 -2.01
C PHE A 188 0.97 0.89 -0.96
N PHE A 189 0.54 0.64 0.29
CA PHE A 189 1.35 0.18 1.40
C PHE A 189 0.87 -1.20 1.87
N GLY A 190 1.75 -2.19 1.80
CA GLY A 190 1.56 -3.53 2.37
C GLY A 190 1.73 -3.59 3.89
N LEU A 191 1.61 -2.44 4.58
CA LEU A 191 1.73 -2.31 6.03
C LEU A 191 0.72 -1.25 6.54
N PRO A 192 0.30 -1.34 7.81
CA PRO A 192 -0.47 -0.30 8.48
C PRO A 192 0.38 0.94 8.72
N LEU A 193 0.02 2.07 8.09
CA LEU A 193 0.77 3.32 8.23
C LEU A 193 0.90 3.80 9.69
N HIS A 194 -0.11 3.56 10.54
CA HIS A 194 -0.11 4.03 11.93
C HIS A 194 1.04 3.46 12.80
N LEU A 195 1.68 2.36 12.38
CA LEU A 195 2.85 1.81 13.06
C LEU A 195 4.17 2.50 12.68
N LEU A 196 4.15 3.39 11.69
CA LEU A 196 5.35 3.97 11.05
C LEU A 196 5.58 5.46 11.42
N ASN A 197 5.13 5.87 12.62
CA ASN A 197 5.19 7.25 13.10
C ASN A 197 6.32 7.49 14.11
N ASN A 198 7.41 6.74 14.02
CA ASN A 198 8.56 6.94 14.90
C ASN A 198 9.26 8.26 14.57
N THR A 199 9.28 9.18 15.53
CA THR A 199 9.90 10.51 15.41
C THR A 199 11.32 10.57 15.97
N ASP A 200 11.86 9.46 16.46
CA ASP A 200 13.26 9.35 16.90
C ASP A 200 14.21 9.61 15.71
N PRO A 201 15.03 10.69 15.73
CA PRO A 201 15.92 11.03 14.62
C PRO A 201 16.99 9.97 14.30
N GLN A 202 17.22 8.99 15.20
CA GLN A 202 18.12 7.86 14.93
C GLN A 202 17.52 6.87 13.92
N TYR A 203 16.19 6.77 13.84
CA TYR A 203 15.49 5.72 13.08
C TYR A 203 14.47 6.26 12.07
N GLY A 204 13.74 7.32 12.41
CA GLY A 204 12.68 7.89 11.59
C GLY A 204 12.88 9.37 11.26
N ASN A 205 11.92 9.96 10.57
CA ASN A 205 11.88 11.41 10.34
C ASN A 205 11.38 12.13 11.62
N PRO A 206 11.94 13.29 12.01
CA PRO A 206 11.46 14.05 13.17
C PRO A 206 9.98 14.49 13.10
N GLU A 207 9.41 14.64 11.89
CA GLU A 207 7.97 14.90 11.69
C GLU A 207 7.13 13.60 11.55
N GLY A 208 7.76 12.43 11.61
CA GLY A 208 7.11 11.12 11.45
C GLY A 208 6.32 11.00 10.14
N LEU A 209 5.08 10.51 10.24
CA LEU A 209 4.16 10.40 9.11
C LEU A 209 3.74 11.76 8.53
N VAL A 210 3.87 12.87 9.27
CA VAL A 210 3.43 14.19 8.78
C VAL A 210 4.28 14.64 7.59
N ALA A 211 5.60 14.41 7.62
CA ALA A 211 6.46 14.64 6.47
C ALA A 211 6.04 13.78 5.26
N PHE A 212 5.67 12.52 5.49
CA PHE A 212 5.23 11.60 4.45
C PHE A 212 3.89 12.01 3.82
N PHE A 213 2.88 12.35 4.63
CA PHE A 213 1.60 12.84 4.13
C PHE A 213 1.76 14.19 3.39
N ARG A 214 2.61 15.11 3.91
CA ARG A 214 2.95 16.34 3.20
C ARG A 214 3.59 16.04 1.85
N LYS A 215 4.54 15.09 1.78
CA LYS A 215 5.20 14.66 0.55
C LYS A 215 4.19 14.09 -0.46
N ILE A 216 3.33 13.16 -0.05
CA ILE A 216 2.32 12.56 -0.93
C ILE A 216 1.30 13.60 -1.42
N PHE A 217 0.54 14.22 -0.51
CA PHE A 217 -0.63 15.01 -0.89
C PHE A 217 -0.27 16.37 -1.51
N THR A 218 0.92 16.91 -1.26
CA THR A 218 1.29 18.25 -1.77
C THR A 218 2.32 18.23 -2.91
N GLN A 219 3.13 17.17 -3.05
CA GLN A 219 4.20 17.09 -4.05
C GLN A 219 4.04 15.93 -5.03
N HIS A 220 3.70 14.73 -4.55
CA HIS A 220 3.64 13.54 -5.39
C HIS A 220 2.35 13.47 -6.22
N PHE A 221 1.21 13.61 -5.54
CA PHE A 221 -0.08 13.63 -6.19
C PHE A 221 -0.23 14.93 -7.00
N SER A 222 -0.10 14.81 -8.33
CA SER A 222 -0.11 15.94 -9.26
C SER A 222 -1.32 16.86 -9.04
N ARG A 223 -1.05 18.13 -8.71
CA ARG A 223 -2.04 19.19 -8.45
C ARG A 223 -2.90 19.56 -9.66
N PHE A 224 -2.50 19.12 -10.86
CA PHE A 224 -3.16 19.41 -12.13
C PHE A 224 -4.23 18.37 -12.49
N HIS A 225 -4.14 17.16 -11.94
CA HIS A 225 -5.20 16.17 -12.03
C HIS A 225 -6.11 16.33 -10.81
N LYS A 226 -7.22 17.03 -11.01
CA LYS A 226 -8.33 17.15 -10.06
C LYS A 226 -9.43 16.18 -10.45
N VAL A 227 -10.33 15.88 -9.51
CA VAL A 227 -11.51 15.06 -9.80
C VAL A 227 -12.45 15.79 -10.77
N ASP A 228 -12.83 15.13 -11.86
CA ASP A 228 -13.90 15.59 -12.76
C ASP A 228 -15.27 15.32 -12.15
N ARG A 229 -15.75 16.28 -11.36
CA ARG A 229 -17.06 16.24 -10.68
C ARG A 229 -18.26 16.43 -11.62
N ARG A 230 -18.05 16.56 -12.94
CA ARG A 230 -19.11 16.81 -13.94
C ARG A 230 -19.57 15.55 -14.68
N ARG A 231 -18.92 14.41 -14.44
CA ARG A 231 -19.24 13.10 -15.06
C ARG A 231 -20.29 12.30 -14.29
N PHE A 232 -20.92 12.91 -13.28
CA PHE A 232 -21.93 12.36 -12.39
C PHE A 232 -23.12 13.30 -12.35
#